data_AF-A0A654F5F6-F1
#
_entry.id   AF-A0A654F5F6-F1
#
_cell.length_a   1.000
_cell.length_b   1.000
_cell.length_c   1.000
_cell.angle_alpha   90.00
_cell.angle_beta   90.00
_cell.angle_gamma   90.00
#
_symmetry.space_group_name_H-M   'P 1'
#
loop_
_entity.id
_entity.type
_entity.pdbx_description
1 polymer ?
#
loop_
_entity_poly.entity_id
_entity_poly.type
_entity_poly.pdbx_seq_one_letter_code
_entity_poly.pdbx_strand_id
1 'polypeptide(L)'
;MNGEETTPFKRRQMTILMLPNDLLFNCLARISRLYYPTLSLVSTRFRSLLASTELYQTRTHLGRTERCLYVCFRLFTESDQLRWFTLCQGPFNSKKFLVPISSPNFPSASWSDAAIVGPNIYAIGGLVNKKYSSSVMVMDCYSHTWREAPSMHVARLSHSVCVHDGKIYVTGGCKNLDSTNWMEVFDTQTQTWEFLQIPSEEIFGGSKYRSVEYEGTVYVKSEAKDVTYKLHKGRWRTADIAINKGWWCPSLSHYCVIENVFYR
;
A
#
# COMPACT_ATOMS: atom_id res chain seq x y z
N MET A 1 -43.17 52.47 -39.04
CA MET A 1 -41.87 51.78 -39.17
C MET A 1 -41.51 51.26 -37.79
N ASN A 2 -41.62 49.94 -37.62
CA ASN A 2 -41.50 49.26 -36.34
C ASN A 2 -40.03 49.28 -35.89
N GLY A 3 -39.78 49.76 -34.68
CA GLY A 3 -38.48 49.64 -34.03
C GLY A 3 -38.30 48.19 -33.56
N GLU A 4 -37.37 47.47 -34.19
CA GLU A 4 -36.90 46.19 -33.67
C GLU A 4 -35.99 46.43 -32.47
N GLU A 5 -36.54 46.22 -31.26
CA GLU A 5 -35.75 46.07 -30.05
C GLU A 5 -34.95 44.77 -30.12
N THR A 6 -33.65 44.88 -30.34
CA THR A 6 -32.71 43.77 -30.17
C THR A 6 -32.65 43.37 -28.70
N THR A 7 -33.21 42.22 -28.36
CA THR A 7 -33.08 41.62 -27.03
C THR A 7 -31.61 41.26 -26.75
N PRO A 8 -31.06 41.57 -25.56
CA PRO A 8 -29.67 41.28 -25.27
C PRO A 8 -29.50 39.75 -25.09
N PHE A 9 -28.61 39.15 -25.89
CA PHE A 9 -28.17 37.77 -25.71
C PHE A 9 -27.62 37.60 -24.28
N LYS A 10 -28.42 37.01 -23.38
CA LYS A 10 -27.97 36.59 -22.05
C LYS A 10 -26.93 35.50 -22.24
N ARG A 11 -25.64 35.88 -22.28
CA ARG A 11 -24.52 34.95 -22.31
C ARG A 11 -24.57 34.12 -21.03
N ARG A 12 -25.09 32.90 -21.12
CA ARG A 12 -25.18 31.97 -19.98
C ARG A 12 -23.76 31.76 -19.48
N GLN A 13 -23.46 32.25 -18.28
CA GLN A 13 -22.13 32.20 -17.70
C GLN A 13 -21.80 30.73 -17.43
N MET A 14 -21.08 30.09 -18.35
CA MET A 14 -20.66 28.70 -18.20
C MET A 14 -19.63 28.63 -17.07
N THR A 15 -20.07 28.20 -15.91
CA THR A 15 -19.18 27.80 -14.83
C THR A 15 -18.63 26.42 -15.13
N ILE A 16 -17.39 26.14 -14.71
CA ILE A 16 -16.74 24.83 -14.89
C ILE A 16 -17.58 23.69 -14.29
N LEU A 17 -18.44 24.02 -13.32
CA LEU A 17 -19.44 23.15 -12.70
C LEU A 17 -20.58 22.73 -13.65
N MET A 18 -20.64 23.25 -14.87
CA MET A 18 -21.59 22.82 -15.91
C MET A 18 -20.99 21.81 -16.89
N LEU A 19 -19.66 21.54 -16.80
CA LEU A 19 -19.03 20.54 -17.66
C LEU A 19 -19.44 19.12 -17.23
N PRO A 20 -19.53 18.18 -18.19
CA PRO A 20 -19.73 16.77 -17.86
C PRO A 20 -18.48 16.18 -17.17
N ASN A 21 -18.66 15.08 -16.43
CA ASN A 21 -17.63 14.56 -15.53
C ASN A 21 -16.37 14.07 -16.26
N ASP A 22 -16.51 13.51 -17.46
CA ASP A 22 -15.41 13.05 -18.31
C ASP A 22 -14.44 14.19 -18.65
N LEU A 23 -14.95 15.36 -19.05
CA LEU A 23 -14.13 16.55 -19.31
C LEU A 23 -13.47 17.07 -18.03
N LEU A 24 -14.20 17.05 -16.91
CA LEU A 24 -13.63 17.45 -15.61
C LEU A 24 -12.52 16.49 -15.16
N PHE A 25 -12.69 15.18 -15.30
CA PHE A 25 -11.64 14.20 -15.01
C PHE A 25 -10.42 14.43 -15.90
N ASN A 26 -10.63 14.68 -17.19
CA ASN A 26 -9.55 14.97 -18.14
C ASN A 26 -8.78 16.23 -17.74
N CYS A 27 -9.46 17.30 -17.30
CA CYS A 27 -8.84 18.52 -16.78
C CYS A 27 -8.09 18.26 -15.46
N LEU A 28 -8.76 17.68 -14.46
CA LEU A 28 -8.21 17.40 -13.14
C LEU A 28 -7.02 16.43 -13.19
N ALA A 29 -7.02 15.48 -14.13
CA ALA A 29 -5.94 14.52 -14.33
C ALA A 29 -4.63 15.18 -14.78
N ARG A 30 -4.69 16.38 -15.35
CA ARG A 30 -3.50 17.16 -15.75
C ARG A 30 -2.98 18.06 -14.63
N ILE A 31 -3.75 18.28 -13.57
CA ILE A 31 -3.35 19.10 -12.44
C ILE A 31 -2.54 18.23 -11.47
N SER A 32 -1.45 18.77 -10.92
CA SER A 32 -0.69 18.05 -9.90
C SER A 32 -1.53 17.78 -8.65
N ARG A 33 -1.33 16.60 -8.03
CA ARG A 33 -2.02 16.23 -6.77
C ARG A 33 -1.73 17.22 -5.64
N LEU A 34 -0.65 18.00 -5.73
CA LEU A 34 -0.33 19.07 -4.78
C LEU A 34 -1.45 20.11 -4.63
N TYR A 35 -2.25 20.33 -5.68
CA TYR A 35 -3.36 21.28 -5.64
C TYR A 35 -4.70 20.65 -5.24
N TYR A 36 -4.77 19.32 -5.09
CA TYR A 36 -6.02 18.62 -4.79
C TYR A 36 -6.62 19.02 -3.44
N PRO A 37 -5.84 19.23 -2.36
CA PRO A 37 -6.39 19.77 -1.12
C PRO A 37 -7.12 21.10 -1.34
N THR A 38 -6.54 22.05 -2.08
CA THR A 38 -7.17 23.34 -2.39
C THR A 38 -8.41 23.18 -3.28
N LEU A 39 -8.32 22.34 -4.32
CA LEU A 39 -9.45 22.09 -5.23
C LEU A 39 -10.62 21.39 -4.53
N SER A 40 -10.36 20.55 -3.53
CA SER A 40 -11.40 19.86 -2.76
C SER A 40 -12.24 20.79 -1.90
N LEU A 41 -11.75 22.01 -1.64
CA LEU A 41 -12.45 23.06 -0.89
C LEU A 41 -13.35 23.92 -1.78
N VAL A 42 -13.21 23.86 -3.11
CA VAL A 42 -13.99 24.68 -4.05
C VAL A 42 -15.47 24.28 -4.04
N SER A 43 -15.76 22.98 -4.05
CA SER A 43 -17.14 22.47 -3.94
C SER A 43 -17.18 21.00 -3.51
N THR A 44 -18.35 20.55 -3.04
CA THR A 44 -18.62 19.13 -2.76
C THR A 44 -18.45 18.24 -3.99
N ARG A 45 -18.78 18.75 -5.18
CA ARG A 45 -18.58 18.03 -6.45
C ARG A 45 -17.09 17.83 -6.75
N PHE A 46 -16.26 18.86 -6.62
CA PHE A 46 -14.81 18.71 -6.81
C PHE A 46 -14.22 17.74 -5.81
N ARG A 47 -14.62 17.83 -4.53
CA ARG A 47 -14.21 16.86 -3.51
C ARG A 47 -14.55 15.41 -3.89
N SER A 48 -15.78 15.17 -4.36
CA SER A 48 -16.23 13.84 -4.80
C SER A 48 -15.47 13.35 -6.03
N LEU A 49 -15.24 14.21 -7.03
CA LEU A 49 -14.47 13.84 -8.23
C LEU A 49 -13.00 13.53 -7.91
N LEU A 50 -12.39 14.29 -7.00
CA LEU A 50 -10.99 14.07 -6.58
C LEU A 50 -10.81 12.78 -5.77
N ALA A 51 -11.87 12.31 -5.10
CA ALA A 51 -11.89 11.04 -4.36
C ALA A 51 -12.29 9.84 -5.23
N SER A 52 -12.67 10.06 -6.49
CA SER A 52 -13.18 9.01 -7.37
C SER A 52 -12.06 8.23 -8.06
N THR A 53 -12.29 6.93 -8.27
CA THR A 53 -11.32 6.02 -8.90
C THR A 53 -11.11 6.31 -10.39
N GLU A 54 -12.11 6.88 -11.05
CA GLU A 54 -12.15 7.26 -12.46
C GLU A 54 -11.12 8.35 -12.79
N LEU A 55 -10.90 9.29 -11.85
CA LEU A 55 -9.84 10.28 -11.99
C LEU A 55 -8.48 9.60 -12.07
N TYR A 56 -8.23 8.58 -11.24
CA TYR A 56 -6.99 7.83 -11.28
C TYR A 56 -6.84 7.04 -12.58
N GLN A 57 -7.87 6.32 -13.02
CA GLN A 57 -7.86 5.61 -14.30
C GLN A 57 -7.52 6.56 -15.46
N THR A 58 -8.11 7.75 -15.46
CA THR A 58 -7.82 8.81 -16.45
C THR A 58 -6.36 9.25 -16.38
N ARG A 59 -5.80 9.46 -15.19
CA ARG A 59 -4.38 9.83 -15.02
C ARG A 59 -3.44 8.73 -15.50
N THR A 60 -3.74 7.48 -15.20
CA THR A 60 -2.97 6.32 -15.65
C THR A 60 -2.98 6.23 -17.16
N HIS A 61 -4.14 6.39 -17.79
CA HIS A 61 -4.27 6.42 -19.24
C HIS A 61 -3.46 7.57 -19.88
N LEU A 62 -3.39 8.74 -19.22
CA LEU A 62 -2.62 9.89 -19.67
C LEU A 62 -1.12 9.82 -19.30
N GLY A 63 -0.65 8.78 -18.62
CA GLY A 63 0.74 8.67 -18.14
C GLY A 63 1.12 9.73 -17.09
N ARG A 64 0.14 10.23 -16.33
CA ARG A 64 0.31 11.31 -15.32
C ARG A 64 0.20 10.78 -13.89
N THR A 65 0.74 9.62 -13.58
CA THR A 65 0.75 9.11 -12.20
C THR A 65 1.83 9.80 -11.37
N GLU A 66 1.50 10.16 -10.13
CA GLU A 66 2.44 10.77 -9.17
C GLU A 66 2.75 9.78 -8.04
N ARG A 67 4.02 9.72 -7.62
CA ARG A 67 4.43 8.94 -6.45
C ARG A 67 4.03 9.69 -5.19
N CYS A 68 3.35 9.01 -4.29
CA CYS A 68 2.97 9.55 -2.98
C CYS A 68 3.68 8.75 -1.90
N LEU A 69 4.24 9.44 -0.91
CA LEU A 69 4.84 8.81 0.24
C LEU A 69 3.82 8.78 1.38
N TYR A 70 3.64 7.59 1.95
CA TYR A 70 2.76 7.36 3.08
C TYR A 70 3.61 6.97 4.28
N VAL A 71 3.28 7.53 5.44
CA VAL A 71 3.94 7.21 6.70
C VAL A 71 2.89 6.86 7.73
N CYS A 72 3.10 5.76 8.44
CA CYS A 72 2.27 5.36 9.56
C CYS A 72 3.09 5.52 10.84
N PHE A 73 2.59 6.30 11.79
CA PHE A 73 3.18 6.42 13.12
C PHE A 73 2.29 5.73 14.15
N ARG A 74 2.90 5.03 15.09
CA ARG A 74 2.26 4.72 16.36
C ARG A 74 2.45 5.92 17.27
N LEU A 75 1.37 6.60 17.60
CA LEU A 75 1.41 7.70 18.56
C LEU A 75 1.06 7.12 19.93
N PHE A 76 2.00 7.22 20.87
CA PHE A 76 1.83 6.78 22.27
C PHE A 76 0.97 7.78 23.06
N THR A 77 -0.24 8.06 22.56
CA THR A 77 -1.29 8.76 23.30
C THR A 77 -2.17 7.74 24.03
N GLU A 78 -3.11 8.20 24.85
CA GLU A 78 -4.00 7.34 25.68
C GLU A 78 -4.72 6.21 24.91
N SER A 79 -4.88 6.34 23.58
CA SER A 79 -5.54 5.36 22.72
C SER A 79 -4.61 4.39 21.95
N ASP A 80 -3.27 4.53 22.03
CA ASP A 80 -2.26 3.73 21.27
C ASP A 80 -2.63 3.49 19.79
N GLN A 81 -3.11 4.54 19.11
CA GLN A 81 -3.61 4.43 17.74
C GLN A 81 -2.50 4.67 16.71
N LEU A 82 -2.49 3.82 15.69
CA LEU A 82 -1.76 4.05 14.46
C LEU A 82 -2.40 5.22 13.69
N ARG A 83 -1.58 6.11 13.14
CA ARG A 83 -2.03 7.28 12.37
C ARG A 83 -1.28 7.37 11.06
N TRP A 84 -2.02 7.46 9.97
CA TRP A 84 -1.47 7.57 8.62
C TRP A 84 -1.37 9.03 8.20
N PHE A 85 -0.27 9.31 7.51
CA PHE A 85 0.03 10.60 6.93
C PHE A 85 0.46 10.41 5.49
N THR A 86 0.12 11.37 4.64
CA THR A 86 0.71 11.49 3.30
C THR A 86 1.64 12.69 3.26
N LEU A 87 2.76 12.54 2.56
CA LEU A 87 3.71 13.62 2.36
C LEU A 87 3.23 14.51 1.21
N CYS A 88 2.88 15.75 1.54
CA CYS A 88 2.50 16.78 0.58
C CYS A 88 3.60 17.84 0.46
N GLN A 89 3.82 18.35 -0.75
CA GLN A 89 4.70 19.50 -0.97
C GLN A 89 3.84 20.77 -1.12
N GLY A 90 4.29 21.87 -0.51
CA GLY A 90 3.61 23.15 -0.69
C GLY A 90 3.66 23.60 -2.17
N PRO A 91 2.59 24.17 -2.73
CA PRO A 91 2.61 24.66 -4.11
C PRO A 91 3.52 25.89 -4.30
N PHE A 92 3.83 26.62 -3.21
CA PHE A 92 4.59 27.87 -3.24
C PHE A 92 5.94 27.80 -2.50
N ASN A 93 6.25 26.70 -1.82
CA ASN A 93 7.57 26.48 -1.25
C ASN A 93 7.95 25.00 -1.32
N SER A 94 9.25 24.71 -1.36
CA SER A 94 9.75 23.33 -1.36
C SER A 94 9.64 22.64 0.02
N LYS A 95 8.92 23.22 1.00
CA LYS A 95 8.70 22.56 2.28
C LYS A 95 7.71 21.41 2.09
N LYS A 96 8.05 20.30 2.73
CA LYS A 96 7.24 19.09 2.77
C LYS A 96 6.50 19.07 4.09
N PHE A 97 5.22 18.72 4.04
CA PHE A 97 4.34 18.63 5.19
C PHE A 97 3.72 17.24 5.24
N LEU A 98 3.57 16.71 6.44
CA LEU A 98 2.79 15.50 6.66
C LEU A 98 1.34 15.91 6.88
N VAL A 99 0.47 15.48 5.97
CA VAL A 99 -0.96 15.73 6.06
C VAL A 99 -1.61 14.47 6.63
N PRO A 100 -2.34 14.58 7.77
CA PRO A 100 -3.02 13.43 8.34
C PRO A 100 -4.09 12.92 7.39
N ILE A 101 -4.18 11.60 7.26
CA ILE A 101 -5.21 10.93 6.49
C ILE A 101 -6.37 10.62 7.42
N SER A 102 -7.48 11.34 7.22
CA SER A 102 -8.73 11.04 7.90
C SER A 102 -9.44 9.91 7.16
N SER A 103 -9.18 8.66 7.55
CA SER A 103 -9.97 7.54 7.02
C SER A 103 -11.11 7.20 7.98
N PRO A 104 -12.37 7.16 7.49
CA PRO A 104 -13.41 6.44 8.20
C PRO A 104 -13.00 4.95 8.31
N ASN A 105 -13.41 4.28 9.38
CA ASN A 105 -13.15 2.86 9.64
C ASN A 105 -11.67 2.49 9.86
N PHE A 106 -10.86 3.41 10.39
CA PHE A 106 -9.50 3.07 10.79
C PHE A 106 -9.53 1.94 11.83
N PRO A 107 -8.98 0.75 11.54
CA PRO A 107 -9.08 -0.37 12.46
C PRO A 107 -8.14 -0.15 13.64
N SER A 108 -8.62 -0.37 14.87
CA SER A 108 -7.84 -0.24 16.12
C SER A 108 -6.75 -1.33 16.28
N ALA A 109 -6.39 -2.02 15.21
CA ALA A 109 -5.49 -3.16 15.24
C ALA A 109 -4.03 -2.70 15.16
N SER A 110 -3.18 -3.33 15.98
CA SER A 110 -1.72 -3.15 15.93
C SER A 110 -1.16 -4.09 14.86
N TRP A 111 -1.09 -3.65 13.61
CA TRP A 111 -0.50 -4.47 12.54
C TRP A 111 1.01 -4.61 12.71
N SER A 112 1.56 -5.72 12.23
CA SER A 112 3.00 -5.98 12.27
C SER A 112 3.71 -5.49 11.01
N ASP A 113 3.08 -5.64 9.85
CA ASP A 113 3.72 -5.37 8.57
C ASP A 113 2.68 -4.93 7.53
N ALA A 114 3.16 -4.31 6.45
CA ALA A 114 2.32 -3.82 5.37
C ALA A 114 2.91 -4.14 3.98
N ALA A 115 2.03 -4.48 3.04
CA ALA A 115 2.36 -4.70 1.63
C ALA A 115 1.75 -3.62 0.75
N ILE A 116 2.43 -3.27 -0.34
CA ILE A 116 1.92 -2.34 -1.35
C ILE A 116 1.73 -3.10 -2.65
N VAL A 117 0.50 -3.16 -3.15
CA VAL A 117 0.19 -3.76 -4.45
C VAL A 117 -0.66 -2.78 -5.26
N GLY A 118 -0.06 -2.24 -6.32
CA GLY A 118 -0.67 -1.17 -7.12
C GLY A 118 -1.05 0.03 -6.24
N PRO A 119 -2.34 0.44 -6.21
CA PRO A 119 -2.79 1.58 -5.42
C PRO A 119 -3.14 1.25 -3.97
N ASN A 120 -2.97 0.00 -3.56
CA ASN A 120 -3.51 -0.51 -2.31
C ASN A 120 -2.39 -0.76 -1.31
N ILE A 121 -2.61 -0.32 -0.08
CA ILE A 121 -1.76 -0.67 1.07
C ILE A 121 -2.50 -1.71 1.90
N TYR A 122 -1.92 -2.90 2.02
CA TYR A 122 -2.44 -4.01 2.80
C TYR A 122 -1.76 -4.02 4.15
N ALA A 123 -2.54 -3.87 5.22
CA ALA A 123 -2.08 -4.05 6.59
C ALA A 123 -2.45 -5.46 7.06
N ILE A 124 -1.45 -6.24 7.47
CA ILE A 124 -1.58 -7.69 7.61
C ILE A 124 -1.30 -8.10 9.06
N GLY A 125 -2.19 -8.94 9.61
CA GLY A 125 -2.03 -9.62 10.89
C GLY A 125 -1.76 -8.67 12.07
N GLY A 126 -0.81 -9.07 12.92
CA GLY A 126 -0.40 -8.31 14.10
C GLY A 126 -1.13 -8.71 15.38
N LEU A 127 -1.33 -7.75 16.27
CA LEU A 127 -1.92 -7.97 17.59
C LEU A 127 -3.27 -7.24 17.71
N VAL A 128 -4.32 -8.01 17.94
CA VAL A 128 -5.67 -7.51 18.23
C VAL A 128 -6.10 -8.11 19.57
N ASN A 129 -6.46 -7.27 20.54
CA ASN A 129 -6.86 -7.71 21.89
C ASN A 129 -5.85 -8.69 22.53
N LYS A 130 -4.54 -8.41 22.40
CA LYS A 130 -3.43 -9.24 22.88
C LYS A 130 -3.36 -10.65 22.27
N LYS A 131 -4.08 -10.91 21.18
CA LYS A 131 -4.06 -12.15 20.41
C LYS A 131 -3.50 -11.89 19.02
N TYR A 132 -2.86 -12.91 18.46
CA TYR A 132 -2.36 -12.85 17.08
C TYR A 132 -3.58 -12.71 16.17
N SER A 133 -3.46 -11.92 15.12
CA SER A 133 -4.55 -11.70 14.16
C SER A 133 -4.24 -12.31 12.81
N SER A 134 -5.26 -12.86 12.15
CA SER A 134 -5.25 -13.22 10.73
C SER A 134 -5.90 -12.15 9.84
N SER A 135 -6.46 -11.10 10.45
CA SER A 135 -7.19 -10.04 9.75
C SER A 135 -6.31 -9.30 8.76
N VAL A 136 -6.87 -8.96 7.60
CA VAL A 136 -6.20 -8.14 6.59
C VAL A 136 -7.09 -6.96 6.24
N MET A 137 -6.51 -5.77 6.32
CA MET A 137 -7.18 -4.52 5.97
C MET A 137 -6.48 -3.93 4.77
N VAL A 138 -7.23 -3.37 3.83
CA VAL A 138 -6.68 -2.71 2.65
C VAL A 138 -7.13 -1.27 2.59
N MET A 139 -6.18 -0.36 2.46
CA MET A 139 -6.41 1.05 2.20
C MET A 139 -6.25 1.33 0.72
N ASP A 140 -7.29 1.88 0.11
CA ASP A 140 -7.20 2.48 -1.20
C ASP A 140 -6.50 3.84 -1.08
N CYS A 141 -5.37 4.03 -1.75
CA CYS A 141 -4.59 5.26 -1.69
C CYS A 141 -5.21 6.46 -2.43
N TYR A 142 -6.33 6.26 -3.15
CA TYR A 142 -7.05 7.33 -3.84
C TYR A 142 -8.16 7.90 -2.98
N SER A 143 -9.05 7.02 -2.49
CA SER A 143 -10.16 7.43 -1.63
C SER A 143 -9.74 7.57 -0.16
N HIS A 144 -8.56 7.06 0.20
CA HIS A 144 -8.08 6.96 1.59
C HIS A 144 -9.09 6.26 2.50
N THR A 145 -9.72 5.21 1.99
CA THR A 145 -10.70 4.40 2.72
C THR A 145 -10.16 3.01 3.01
N TRP A 146 -10.33 2.55 4.25
CA TRP A 146 -10.08 1.17 4.63
C TRP A 146 -11.28 0.27 4.36
N ARG A 147 -11.00 -0.95 3.91
CA ARG A 147 -11.96 -2.06 3.84
C ARG A 147 -11.29 -3.36 4.28
N GLU A 148 -12.10 -4.32 4.69
CA GLU A 148 -11.62 -5.68 4.98
C GLU A 148 -11.26 -6.40 3.68
N ALA A 149 -10.19 -7.17 3.72
CA ALA A 149 -9.82 -8.16 2.72
C ALA A 149 -9.96 -9.57 3.32
N PRO A 150 -9.97 -10.64 2.50
CA PRO A 150 -9.97 -12.00 3.01
C PRO A 150 -8.85 -12.21 4.04
N SER A 151 -9.21 -12.78 5.18
CA SER A 151 -8.26 -13.06 6.26
C SER A 151 -7.33 -14.21 5.88
N MET A 152 -6.12 -14.19 6.43
CA MET A 152 -5.20 -15.33 6.36
C MET A 152 -5.83 -16.56 7.02
N HIS A 153 -5.37 -17.77 6.65
CA HIS A 153 -5.79 -18.98 7.34
C HIS A 153 -5.21 -19.05 8.75
N VAL A 154 -4.01 -18.50 8.96
CA VAL A 154 -3.32 -18.53 10.25
C VAL A 154 -3.10 -17.13 10.79
N ALA A 155 -3.36 -16.98 12.09
CA ALA A 155 -3.10 -15.75 12.81
C ALA A 155 -1.60 -15.55 13.08
N ARG A 156 -1.07 -14.37 12.72
CA ARG A 156 0.37 -14.09 12.72
C ARG A 156 0.71 -12.78 13.41
N LEU A 157 1.78 -12.77 14.20
CA LEU A 157 2.44 -11.62 14.81
C LEU A 157 3.93 -11.67 14.48
N SER A 158 4.53 -10.53 14.12
CA SER A 158 5.96 -10.48 13.75
C SER A 158 6.32 -11.40 12.58
N HIS A 159 5.39 -11.57 11.65
CA HIS A 159 5.64 -12.20 10.34
C HIS A 159 6.40 -11.23 9.44
N SER A 160 6.94 -11.73 8.32
CA SER A 160 7.51 -10.89 7.27
C SER A 160 6.66 -10.96 6.01
N VAL A 161 6.47 -9.80 5.39
CA VAL A 161 5.71 -9.63 4.16
C VAL A 161 6.63 -9.27 3.00
N CYS A 162 6.34 -9.82 1.83
CA CYS A 162 7.01 -9.51 0.57
C CYS A 162 5.99 -9.49 -0.58
N VAL A 163 6.17 -8.61 -1.55
CA VAL A 163 5.30 -8.52 -2.73
C VAL A 163 6.08 -8.97 -3.96
N HIS A 164 5.52 -9.90 -4.72
CA HIS A 164 6.09 -10.36 -5.98
C HIS A 164 4.98 -10.72 -6.96
N ASP A 165 5.07 -10.17 -8.18
CA ASP A 165 4.12 -10.41 -9.27
C ASP A 165 2.65 -10.15 -8.87
N GLY A 166 2.41 -9.08 -8.13
CA GLY A 166 1.07 -8.71 -7.64
C GLY A 166 0.52 -9.61 -6.53
N LYS A 167 1.29 -10.61 -6.06
CA LYS A 167 0.94 -11.46 -4.93
C LYS A 167 1.68 -11.05 -3.67
N ILE A 168 1.06 -11.27 -2.51
CA ILE A 168 1.62 -10.94 -1.20
C ILE A 168 2.02 -12.24 -0.50
N TYR A 169 3.30 -12.39 -0.20
CA TYR A 169 3.87 -13.53 0.50
C TYR A 169 4.03 -13.17 1.98
N VAL A 170 3.49 -14.00 2.87
CA VAL A 170 3.52 -13.80 4.31
C VAL A 170 4.19 -15.00 4.98
N THR A 171 5.32 -14.76 5.65
CA THR A 171 6.18 -15.82 6.21
C THR A 171 6.31 -15.71 7.73
N GLY A 172 6.23 -16.84 8.42
CA GLY A 172 6.51 -16.92 9.86
C GLY A 172 5.43 -16.30 10.76
N GLY A 173 5.82 -16.01 12.01
CA GLY A 173 5.04 -15.23 12.96
C GLY A 173 3.83 -15.92 13.59
N CYS A 174 3.62 -17.22 13.42
CA CYS A 174 2.52 -17.93 14.09
C CYS A 174 2.99 -18.74 15.31
N LYS A 175 2.07 -19.03 16.23
CA LYS A 175 2.37 -19.74 17.48
C LYS A 175 2.80 -21.19 17.26
N ASN A 176 2.08 -21.90 16.39
CA ASN A 176 2.30 -23.30 16.08
C ASN A 176 2.79 -23.41 14.63
N LEU A 177 3.96 -22.82 14.36
CA LEU A 177 4.56 -22.89 13.03
C LEU A 177 4.97 -24.34 12.74
N ASP A 178 4.60 -24.84 11.57
CA ASP A 178 5.01 -26.13 11.01
C ASP A 178 5.32 -25.99 9.51
N SER A 179 5.73 -27.08 8.88
CA SER A 179 6.07 -27.11 7.44
C SER A 179 4.89 -26.82 6.51
N THR A 180 3.65 -26.93 6.98
CA THR A 180 2.43 -26.74 6.18
C THR A 180 1.92 -25.31 6.24
N ASN A 181 2.21 -24.58 7.32
CA ASN A 181 1.70 -23.24 7.56
C ASN A 181 2.78 -22.15 7.63
N TRP A 182 4.03 -22.49 7.31
CA TRP A 182 5.15 -21.56 7.44
C TRP A 182 5.00 -20.30 6.58
N MET A 183 4.38 -20.42 5.40
CA MET A 183 4.13 -19.33 4.47
C MET A 183 2.77 -19.43 3.80
N GLU A 184 2.12 -18.28 3.67
CA GLU A 184 0.88 -18.10 2.91
C GLU A 184 1.07 -17.05 1.82
N VAL A 185 0.38 -17.21 0.69
CA VAL A 185 0.37 -16.27 -0.42
C VAL A 185 -1.04 -15.80 -0.68
N PHE A 186 -1.21 -14.49 -0.74
CA PHE A 186 -2.43 -13.84 -1.16
C PHE A 186 -2.33 -13.41 -2.62
N ASP A 187 -3.20 -13.96 -3.44
CA ASP A 187 -3.39 -13.48 -4.79
C ASP A 187 -4.39 -12.31 -4.78
N THR A 188 -3.90 -11.10 -5.10
CA THR A 188 -4.71 -9.89 -5.04
C THR A 188 -5.75 -9.81 -6.17
N GLN A 189 -5.61 -10.60 -7.23
CA GLN A 189 -6.59 -10.64 -8.32
C GLN A 189 -7.74 -11.57 -7.98
N THR A 190 -7.44 -12.79 -7.51
CA THR A 190 -8.46 -13.78 -7.15
C THR A 190 -9.01 -13.59 -5.75
N GLN A 191 -8.35 -12.77 -4.92
CA GLN A 191 -8.69 -12.56 -3.51
C GLN A 191 -8.67 -13.89 -2.71
N THR A 192 -7.73 -14.77 -3.02
CA THR A 192 -7.58 -16.07 -2.35
C THR A 192 -6.24 -16.20 -1.66
N TRP A 193 -6.24 -16.94 -0.56
CA TRP A 193 -5.03 -17.34 0.15
C TRP A 193 -4.68 -18.78 -0.19
N GLU A 194 -3.39 -19.08 -0.29
CA GLU A 194 -2.87 -20.43 -0.48
C GLU A 194 -1.65 -20.65 0.42
N PHE A 195 -1.53 -21.86 0.97
CA PHE A 195 -0.30 -22.26 1.66
C PHE A 195 0.77 -22.63 0.64
N LEU A 196 2.00 -22.16 0.88
CA LEU A 196 3.15 -22.62 0.10
C LEU A 196 3.89 -23.71 0.84
N GLN A 197 4.14 -24.82 0.14
CA GLN A 197 4.93 -25.93 0.65
C GLN A 197 6.36 -25.50 0.94
N ILE A 198 6.93 -26.06 2.01
CA ILE A 198 8.31 -25.78 2.34
C ILE A 198 9.24 -26.39 1.28
N PRO A 199 10.22 -25.64 0.78
CA PRO A 199 11.10 -26.17 -0.25
C PRO A 199 12.21 -27.08 0.28
N SER A 200 12.55 -26.98 1.57
CA SER A 200 13.50 -27.84 2.26
C SER A 200 13.34 -27.70 3.78
N GLU A 201 13.44 -28.82 4.51
CA GLU A 201 13.44 -28.82 5.99
C GLU A 201 14.60 -28.00 6.58
N GLU A 202 15.64 -27.76 5.79
CA GLU A 202 16.77 -26.91 6.19
C GLU A 202 16.36 -25.46 6.42
N ILE A 203 15.34 -24.93 5.75
CA ILE A 203 14.82 -23.57 6.01
C ILE A 203 14.04 -23.51 7.31
N PHE A 204 13.31 -24.59 7.59
CA PHE A 204 12.38 -24.62 8.70
C PHE A 204 13.14 -24.42 10.00
N GLY A 205 12.98 -23.26 10.63
CA GLY A 205 13.73 -22.93 11.83
C GLY A 205 13.21 -21.66 12.46
N GLY A 206 12.69 -21.78 13.68
CA GLY A 206 12.21 -20.65 14.47
C GLY A 206 10.91 -20.03 13.95
N SER A 207 10.43 -19.00 14.67
CA SER A 207 9.18 -18.30 14.37
C SER A 207 9.37 -17.00 13.58
N LYS A 208 10.62 -16.54 13.41
CA LYS A 208 10.95 -15.27 12.76
C LYS A 208 11.64 -15.50 11.43
N TYR A 209 11.04 -14.94 10.40
CA TYR A 209 11.57 -14.94 9.04
C TYR A 209 11.68 -13.51 8.56
N ARG A 210 12.56 -13.29 7.61
CA ARG A 210 12.64 -12.05 6.85
C ARG A 210 12.57 -12.37 5.38
N SER A 211 11.78 -11.60 4.66
CA SER A 211 11.56 -11.76 3.24
C SER A 211 11.76 -10.44 2.51
N VAL A 212 12.21 -10.52 1.26
CA VAL A 212 12.45 -9.34 0.42
C VAL A 212 12.33 -9.72 -1.05
N GLU A 213 11.76 -8.84 -1.85
CA GLU A 213 11.80 -8.96 -3.31
C GLU A 213 12.98 -8.15 -3.83
N TYR A 214 13.74 -8.76 -4.73
CA TYR A 214 14.83 -8.09 -5.43
C TYR A 214 15.03 -8.71 -6.80
N GLU A 215 15.07 -7.87 -7.83
CA GLU A 215 15.29 -8.28 -9.22
C GLU A 215 14.35 -9.42 -9.68
N GLY A 216 13.06 -9.34 -9.32
CA GLY A 216 12.07 -10.35 -9.70
C GLY A 216 12.23 -11.68 -8.95
N THR A 217 12.91 -11.67 -7.81
CA THR A 217 13.17 -12.86 -7.00
C THR A 217 12.82 -12.60 -5.55
N VAL A 218 12.05 -13.50 -4.94
CA VAL A 218 11.73 -13.42 -3.51
C VAL A 218 12.80 -14.16 -2.72
N TYR A 219 13.48 -13.45 -1.83
CA TYR A 219 14.43 -14.01 -0.89
C TYR A 219 13.76 -14.16 0.46
N VAL A 220 13.94 -15.31 1.11
CA VAL A 220 13.45 -15.60 2.47
C VAL A 220 14.59 -16.16 3.29
N LYS A 221 14.80 -15.60 4.48
CA LYS A 221 15.80 -16.05 5.45
C LYS A 221 15.14 -16.28 6.81
N SER A 222 15.47 -17.39 7.46
CA SER A 222 15.11 -17.61 8.87
C SER A 222 16.09 -16.85 9.78
N GLU A 223 15.63 -16.22 10.86
CA GLU A 223 16.56 -15.64 11.84
C GLU A 223 17.29 -16.71 12.66
N ALA A 224 16.70 -17.90 12.80
CA ALA A 224 17.29 -19.01 13.55
C ALA A 224 18.32 -19.80 12.72
N LYS A 225 18.25 -19.71 11.39
CA LYS A 225 19.12 -20.45 10.48
C LYS A 225 19.77 -19.50 9.47
N ASP A 226 21.08 -19.56 9.32
CA ASP A 226 21.84 -18.63 8.46
C ASP A 226 21.76 -18.95 6.96
N VAL A 227 20.64 -19.51 6.51
CA VAL A 227 20.41 -19.91 5.11
C VAL A 227 19.29 -19.07 4.51
N THR A 228 19.59 -18.38 3.40
CA THR A 228 18.60 -17.66 2.59
C THR A 228 18.22 -18.52 1.40
N TYR A 229 16.94 -18.53 1.07
CA TYR A 229 16.42 -19.17 -0.13
C TYR A 229 15.79 -18.15 -1.05
N LYS A 230 15.86 -18.44 -2.34
CA LYS A 230 15.31 -17.61 -3.40
C LYS A 230 14.23 -18.37 -4.16
N LEU A 231 13.07 -17.76 -4.31
CA LEU A 231 11.99 -18.16 -5.20
C LEU A 231 12.11 -17.36 -6.49
N HIS A 232 12.46 -18.03 -7.57
CA HIS A 232 12.55 -17.44 -8.90
C HIS A 232 11.85 -18.35 -9.90
N LYS A 233 10.86 -17.80 -10.63
CA LYS A 233 10.04 -18.54 -11.60
C LYS A 233 9.40 -19.81 -11.02
N GLY A 234 8.85 -19.70 -9.81
CA GLY A 234 8.17 -20.81 -9.13
C GLY A 234 9.08 -21.90 -8.56
N ARG A 235 10.41 -21.75 -8.65
CA ARG A 235 11.37 -22.73 -8.14
C ARG A 235 12.16 -22.14 -6.98
N TRP A 236 12.18 -22.86 -5.88
CA TRP A 236 13.00 -22.55 -4.71
C TRP A 236 14.41 -23.08 -4.87
N ARG A 237 15.39 -22.28 -4.47
CA ARG A 237 16.82 -22.66 -4.42
C ARG A 237 17.49 -21.98 -3.24
N THR A 238 18.56 -22.57 -2.74
CA THR A 238 19.45 -21.89 -1.81
C THR A 238 20.09 -20.68 -2.50
N ALA A 239 20.13 -19.53 -1.82
CA ALA A 239 20.79 -18.34 -2.31
C ALA A 239 22.29 -18.40 -2.04
N ASP A 240 23.07 -17.66 -2.82
CA ASP A 240 24.52 -17.66 -2.75
C ASP A 240 25.03 -17.11 -1.40
N ILE A 241 26.16 -17.63 -0.91
CA ILE A 241 26.73 -17.28 0.40
C ILE A 241 26.98 -15.77 0.55
N ALA A 242 27.32 -15.08 -0.55
CA ALA A 242 27.51 -13.64 -0.58
C ALA A 242 26.23 -12.87 -0.21
N ILE A 243 25.05 -13.37 -0.60
CA ILE A 243 23.75 -12.80 -0.24
C ILE A 243 23.44 -13.10 1.23
N ASN A 244 23.73 -14.32 1.71
CA ASN A 244 23.49 -14.72 3.11
C ASN A 244 24.16 -13.79 4.13
N LYS A 245 25.43 -13.44 3.89
CA LYS A 245 26.24 -12.59 4.77
C LYS A 245 26.13 -11.11 4.43
N GLY A 246 26.03 -10.81 3.15
CA GLY A 246 26.10 -9.45 2.63
C GLY A 246 24.84 -8.66 2.90
N TRP A 247 23.65 -9.28 2.99
CA TRP A 247 22.34 -8.59 3.08
C TRP A 247 21.77 -8.47 4.47
N TRP A 248 22.12 -9.42 5.33
CA TRP A 248 21.45 -9.62 6.59
C TRP A 248 22.41 -9.31 7.72
N CYS A 249 22.39 -8.05 8.19
CA CYS A 249 23.15 -7.68 9.37
C CYS A 249 22.29 -7.93 10.62
N PRO A 250 22.74 -8.75 11.59
CA PRO A 250 21.99 -9.00 12.82
C PRO A 250 21.69 -7.74 13.65
N SER A 251 22.49 -6.68 13.49
CA SER A 251 22.36 -5.43 14.23
C SER A 251 21.44 -4.40 13.58
N LEU A 252 21.00 -4.60 12.32
CA LEU A 252 20.11 -3.66 11.62
C LEU A 252 18.67 -4.18 11.64
N SER A 253 17.78 -3.41 12.26
CA SER A 253 16.38 -3.79 12.47
C SER A 253 15.50 -3.54 11.24
N HIS A 254 15.93 -2.73 10.27
CA HIS A 254 15.12 -2.36 9.11
C HIS A 254 15.96 -2.27 7.83
N TYR A 255 15.37 -2.68 6.72
CA TYR A 255 15.90 -2.51 5.38
C TYR A 255 14.72 -2.23 4.44
N CYS A 256 14.99 -1.64 3.29
CA CYS A 256 14.00 -1.55 2.22
C CYS A 256 14.67 -1.67 0.85
N VAL A 257 13.90 -2.13 -0.14
CA VAL A 257 14.33 -2.13 -1.53
C VAL A 257 13.49 -1.08 -2.26
N ILE A 258 14.16 -0.11 -2.88
CA ILE A 258 13.51 0.93 -3.69
C ILE A 258 14.16 0.86 -5.07
N GLU A 259 13.37 0.63 -6.12
CA GLU A 259 13.85 0.55 -7.50
C GLU A 259 15.03 -0.43 -7.68
N ASN A 260 14.96 -1.62 -7.06
CA ASN A 260 16.03 -2.62 -7.05
C ASN A 260 17.35 -2.13 -6.43
N VAL A 261 17.28 -1.15 -5.52
CA VAL A 261 18.42 -0.73 -4.69
C VAL A 261 18.11 -1.07 -3.24
N PHE A 262 19.03 -1.78 -2.59
CA PHE A 262 18.90 -2.19 -1.20
C PHE A 262 19.42 -1.09 -0.26
N TYR A 263 18.57 -0.63 0.65
CA TYR A 263 18.87 0.39 1.66
C TYR A 263 18.91 -0.22 3.06
N ARG A 264 19.84 0.28 3.89
CA ARG A 264 20.15 -0.17 5.24
C ARG A 264 20.38 0.99 6.18
#